data_AF-A0A965RXM3-F1
#
_entry.id   AF-A0A965RXM3-F1
#
_cell.length_a   1.000
_cell.length_b   1.000
_cell.length_c   1.000
_cell.angle_alpha   90.00
_cell.angle_beta   90.00
_cell.angle_gamma   90.00
#
_symmetry.space_group_name_H-M   'P 1'
#
loop_
_entity.id
_entity.type
_entity.pdbx_description
1 polymer ?
#
loop_
_entity_poly.entity_id
_entity_poly.type
_entity_poly.pdbx_seq_one_letter_code
_entity_poly.pdbx_strand_id
1 'polypeptide(L)'
;MSKVSLKITIAGRTYPLNVLEAEQGKVLKAAEDINKAIELLSKSYAVKDTQDLLAMSALQLVTKSNAVNKTETVTLPADYTSIEESLDFLSKEIDGFN
;
A
#
# COMPACT_ATOMS: atom_id res chain seq x y z
N MET A 1 -22.11 -4.09 -22.58
CA MET A 1 -21.14 -3.24 -21.85
C MET A 1 -20.22 -2.61 -22.88
N SER A 2 -20.27 -1.28 -23.04
CA SER A 2 -19.48 -0.57 -24.05
C SER A 2 -18.00 -0.54 -23.66
N LYS A 3 -17.13 -0.95 -24.59
CA LYS A 3 -15.67 -0.85 -24.47
C LYS A 3 -15.22 0.42 -25.19
N VAL A 4 -14.38 1.21 -24.53
CA VAL A 4 -13.84 2.47 -25.03
C VAL A 4 -12.33 2.30 -25.25
N SER A 5 -11.85 2.72 -26.41
CA SER A 5 -10.41 2.78 -26.69
C SER A 5 -9.85 4.10 -26.15
N LEU A 6 -8.95 4.02 -25.18
CA LEU A 6 -8.28 5.15 -24.55
C LEU A 6 -6.79 5.16 -24.92
N LYS A 7 -6.19 6.34 -25.04
CA LYS A 7 -4.73 6.50 -25.14
C LYS A 7 -4.24 7.04 -23.80
N ILE A 8 -3.36 6.28 -23.14
CA ILE A 8 -2.81 6.63 -21.82
C ILE A 8 -1.33 6.95 -21.98
N THR A 9 -0.86 8.02 -21.35
CA THR A 9 0.55 8.42 -21.36
C THR A 9 1.19 8.15 -20.00
N ILE A 10 2.21 7.29 -19.95
CA ILE A 10 2.96 6.93 -18.74
C ILE A 10 4.45 7.15 -19.01
N ALA A 11 5.11 7.96 -18.17
CA ALA A 11 6.55 8.25 -18.25
C ALA A 11 7.04 8.65 -19.66
N GLY A 12 6.25 9.45 -20.38
CA GLY A 12 6.57 9.91 -21.74
C GLY A 12 6.27 8.90 -22.85
N ARG A 13 5.66 7.75 -22.54
CA ARG A 13 5.25 6.72 -23.52
C ARG A 13 3.73 6.64 -23.59
N THR A 14 3.18 6.61 -24.80
CA THR A 14 1.74 6.51 -25.02
C THR A 14 1.34 5.07 -25.36
N TYR A 15 0.41 4.51 -24.60
CA TYR A 15 -0.13 3.18 -24.76
C TYR A 15 -1.62 3.24 -25.12
N PRO A 16 -2.04 2.64 -26.24
CA PRO A 16 -3.45 2.44 -26.53
C PRO A 16 -4.00 1.29 -25.66
N LEU A 17 -5.08 1.53 -24.92
CA LEU A 17 -5.71 0.55 -24.04
C LEU A 17 -7.23 0.54 -24.26
N ASN A 18 -7.81 -0.64 -24.37
CA ASN A 18 -9.26 -0.81 -24.43
C ASN A 18 -9.79 -1.09 -23.02
N VAL A 19 -10.61 -0.20 -22.49
CA VAL A 19 -11.17 -0.28 -21.14
C VAL A 19 -12.69 -0.19 -21.18
N LEU A 20 -13.35 -0.62 -20.11
CA LEU A 20 -14.79 -0.38 -19.95
C LEU A 20 -15.03 1.10 -19.66
N GLU A 21 -16.13 1.65 -20.17
CA GLU A 21 -16.51 3.05 -19.95
C GLU A 21 -16.57 3.41 -18.45
N ALA A 22 -17.05 2.48 -17.62
CA ALA A 22 -17.09 2.62 -16.15
C ALA A 22 -15.70 2.68 -15.48
N GLU A 23 -14.66 2.19 -16.15
CA GLU A 23 -13.29 2.12 -15.61
C GLU A 23 -12.39 3.22 -16.17
N GLN A 24 -12.80 3.88 -17.26
CA GLN A 24 -12.04 4.93 -17.93
C GLN A 24 -11.50 5.97 -16.94
N GLY A 25 -12.33 6.50 -16.04
CA GLY A 25 -11.92 7.49 -15.04
C GLY A 25 -10.92 6.95 -14.02
N LYS A 26 -11.06 5.69 -13.60
CA LYS A 26 -10.12 5.05 -12.66
C LYS A 26 -8.76 4.86 -13.30
N VAL A 27 -8.74 4.40 -14.55
CA VAL A 27 -7.51 4.14 -15.30
C VAL A 27 -6.76 5.44 -15.59
N LEU A 28 -7.47 6.51 -15.96
CA LEU A 28 -6.87 7.83 -16.21
C LEU A 28 -6.23 8.40 -14.93
N LYS A 29 -6.93 8.28 -13.79
CA LYS A 29 -6.41 8.71 -12.49
C LYS A 29 -5.18 7.90 -12.06
N ALA A 30 -5.21 6.58 -12.22
CA ALA A 30 -4.08 5.71 -11.91
C ALA A 30 -2.83 6.07 -12.74
N ALA A 31 -3.01 6.38 -14.02
CA ALA A 31 -1.90 6.81 -14.88
C ALA A 31 -1.29 8.15 -14.43
N GLU A 32 -2.12 9.10 -14.00
CA GLU A 32 -1.67 10.38 -13.44
C GLU A 32 -0.89 10.19 -12.13
N ASP A 33 -1.39 9.33 -11.24
CA ASP A 33 -0.73 9.02 -9.97
C ASP A 33 0.64 8.35 -10.17
N ILE A 34 0.75 7.42 -11.14
CA ILE A 34 2.02 6.80 -11.51
C ILE A 34 3.01 7.85 -12.03
N ASN A 35 2.57 8.76 -12.92
CA ASN A 35 3.43 9.81 -13.45
C ASN A 35 3.95 10.74 -12.34
N LYS A 36 3.11 11.12 -11.38
CA LYS A 36 3.51 11.91 -10.21
C LYS A 36 4.56 11.18 -9.35
N ALA A 37 4.37 9.89 -9.11
CA ALA A 37 5.33 9.09 -8.35
C ALA A 37 6.70 9.01 -9.05
N ILE A 38 6.71 8.80 -10.36
CA ILE A 38 7.92 8.78 -11.18
C ILE A 38 8.62 10.14 -11.15
N GLU A 39 7.88 11.24 -11.23
CA GLU A 39 8.44 12.59 -11.18
C GLU A 39 9.09 12.89 -9.82
N LEU A 40 8.45 12.48 -8.72
CA LEU A 40 9.00 12.62 -7.37
C LEU A 40 10.29 11.83 -7.18
N LEU A 41 10.32 10.58 -7.66
CA LEU A 41 11.51 9.72 -7.57
C LEU A 41 12.64 10.22 -8.48
N SER A 42 12.30 10.71 -9.68
CA SER A 42 13.25 11.36 -10.60
C SER A 42 13.95 12.54 -9.91
N LYS A 43 13.18 13.41 -9.22
CA LYS A 43 13.73 14.54 -8.45
C LYS A 43 14.53 14.08 -7.22
N SER A 44 14.10 13.03 -6.53
CA SER A 44 14.70 12.60 -5.26
C SER A 44 15.96 11.77 -5.43
N TYR A 45 16.09 10.97 -6.48
CA TYR A 45 17.17 9.98 -6.61
C TYR A 45 18.09 10.22 -7.82
N ALA A 46 17.86 11.27 -8.62
CA ALA A 46 18.64 11.59 -9.83
C ALA A 46 18.83 10.38 -10.77
N VAL A 47 17.92 9.40 -10.70
CA VAL A 47 17.95 8.20 -11.54
C VAL A 47 17.54 8.63 -12.94
N LYS A 48 18.42 8.37 -13.91
CA LYS A 48 18.20 8.77 -15.31
C LYS A 48 17.35 7.78 -16.09
N ASP A 49 17.27 6.53 -15.66
CA ASP A 49 16.49 5.52 -16.39
C ASP A 49 15.02 5.53 -15.98
N THR A 50 14.17 5.84 -16.95
CA THR A 50 12.71 5.79 -16.84
C THR A 50 12.18 4.40 -16.49
N GLN A 51 12.85 3.32 -16.89
CA GLN A 51 12.44 1.95 -16.58
C GLN A 51 12.68 1.62 -15.10
N ASP A 52 13.84 1.99 -14.56
CA ASP A 52 14.16 1.78 -13.16
C ASP A 52 13.28 2.63 -12.24
N LEU A 53 13.00 3.88 -12.63
CA LEU A 53 12.06 4.74 -11.92
C LEU A 53 10.64 4.17 -11.93
N LEU A 54 10.21 3.54 -13.03
CA LEU A 54 8.92 2.86 -13.11
C LEU A 54 8.89 1.63 -12.19
N ALA A 55 9.95 0.82 -12.19
CA ALA A 55 10.08 -0.34 -11.32
C ALA A 55 10.07 0.05 -9.83
N MET A 56 10.79 1.11 -9.45
CA MET A 56 10.76 1.67 -8.09
C MET A 56 9.37 2.21 -7.73
N SER A 57 8.69 2.90 -8.64
CA SER A 57 7.32 3.38 -8.44
C SER A 57 6.34 2.22 -8.24
N ALA A 58 6.48 1.16 -9.03
CA ALA A 58 5.66 -0.05 -8.91
C ALA A 58 5.90 -0.75 -7.57
N LEU A 59 7.17 -0.88 -7.15
CA LEU A 59 7.52 -1.41 -5.84
C LEU A 59 6.88 -0.59 -4.72
N GLN A 60 6.99 0.74 -4.79
CA GLN A 60 6.42 1.64 -3.79
C GLN A 60 4.88 1.60 -3.75
N LEU A 61 4.24 1.42 -4.91
CA LEU A 61 2.78 1.28 -5.00
C LEU A 61 2.33 -0.05 -4.40
N VAL A 62 3.02 -1.15 -4.69
CA VAL A 62 2.74 -2.47 -4.13
C VAL A 62 2.99 -2.47 -2.63
N THR A 63 4.07 -1.86 -2.13
CA THR A 63 4.31 -1.78 -0.67
C THR A 63 3.28 -0.92 0.03
N LYS A 64 2.82 0.19 -0.57
CA LYS A 64 1.71 0.99 -0.03
C LYS A 64 0.38 0.26 -0.07
N SER A 65 0.05 -0.41 -1.17
CA SER A 65 -1.18 -1.20 -1.29
C SER A 65 -1.17 -2.41 -0.36
N ASN A 66 -0.01 -3.04 -0.21
CA ASN A 66 0.19 -4.08 0.79
C ASN A 66 0.13 -3.48 2.19
N ALA A 67 0.63 -2.28 2.47
CA ALA A 67 0.43 -1.65 3.79
C ALA A 67 -1.06 -1.35 4.09
N VAL A 68 -1.90 -1.15 3.06
CA VAL A 68 -3.35 -0.96 3.22
C VAL A 68 -4.09 -2.30 3.34
N ASN A 69 -3.61 -3.37 2.70
CA ASN A 69 -4.23 -4.71 2.72
C ASN A 69 -3.59 -5.68 3.73
N LYS A 70 -2.43 -5.33 4.28
CA LYS A 70 -1.77 -5.98 5.38
C LYS A 70 -2.20 -5.16 6.59
N THR A 71 -3.30 -5.59 7.19
CA THR A 71 -3.21 -5.96 8.60
C THR A 71 -1.96 -6.83 8.73
N GLU A 72 -0.81 -6.18 8.82
CA GLU A 72 0.33 -6.76 9.50
C GLU A 72 -0.22 -6.98 10.89
N THR A 73 -0.60 -8.23 11.19
CA THR A 73 -0.24 -8.79 12.46
C THR A 73 1.28 -8.60 12.58
N VAL A 74 1.69 -7.39 12.94
CA VAL A 74 2.92 -7.20 13.67
C VAL A 74 2.64 -7.98 14.95
N THR A 75 3.09 -9.24 15.01
CA THR A 75 3.31 -9.90 16.28
C THR A 75 4.46 -9.14 16.94
N LEU A 76 4.17 -7.94 17.43
CA LEU A 76 4.71 -7.51 18.71
C LEU A 76 4.31 -8.65 19.67
N PRO A 77 5.21 -9.20 20.51
CA PRO A 77 4.75 -10.04 21.61
C PRO A 77 3.65 -9.23 22.29
N ALA A 78 2.42 -9.75 22.29
CA ALA A 78 1.33 -9.05 22.93
C ALA A 78 1.76 -8.82 24.38
N ASP A 79 1.72 -7.57 24.81
CA ASP A 79 2.16 -7.19 26.14
C ASP A 79 1.14 -7.73 27.14
N TYR A 80 1.39 -8.92 27.67
CA TYR A 80 0.52 -9.61 28.61
C TYR A 80 0.70 -9.13 30.05
N THR A 81 1.56 -8.12 30.30
CA THR A 81 1.89 -7.63 31.64
C THR A 81 0.64 -7.31 32.47
N SER A 82 -0.35 -6.62 31.89
CA SER A 82 -1.59 -6.27 32.60
C SER A 82 -2.49 -7.48 32.91
N ILE A 83 -2.42 -8.53 32.09
CA ILE A 83 -3.15 -9.78 32.31
C ILE A 83 -2.49 -10.56 33.44
N GLU A 84 -1.16 -10.61 33.46
CA GLU A 84 -0.38 -11.26 34.53
C GLU A 84 -0.62 -10.59 35.88
N GLU A 85 -0.64 -9.25 35.94
CA GLU A 85 -0.96 -8.50 37.17
C GLU A 85 -2.38 -8.79 37.68
N SER A 86 -3.37 -8.84 36.77
CA SER A 86 -4.75 -9.15 37.13
C SER A 86 -4.90 -10.58 37.65
N LEU A 87 -4.15 -11.52 37.07
CA LEU A 87 -4.16 -12.93 37.48
C LEU A 87 -3.47 -13.13 38.85
N ASP A 88 -2.38 -12.41 39.11
CA ASP A 88 -1.68 -12.43 40.41
C ASP A 88 -2.56 -11.86 41.54
N PHE A 89 -3.31 -10.79 41.26
CA PHE A 89 -4.28 -10.25 42.22
C PHE A 89 -5.36 -11.28 42.56
N LEU A 90 -5.97 -11.91 41.55
CA LEU A 90 -6.98 -12.95 41.74
C LEU A 90 -6.43 -14.16 42.50
N SER A 91 -5.20 -14.59 42.22
CA SER A 91 -4.56 -15.69 42.96
C SER A 91 -4.40 -15.36 44.43
N LYS A 92 -3.91 -14.15 44.75
CA LYS A 92 -3.73 -13.70 46.14
C LYS A 92 -5.05 -13.55 46.90
N GLU A 93 -6.11 -13.12 46.21
CA GLU A 93 -7.44 -13.05 46.82
C GLU A 93 -7.96 -14.45 47.16
N ILE A 94 -7.82 -15.42 46.25
CA ILE A 94 -8.25 -16.81 46.47
C ILE A 94 -7.44 -17.48 47.60
N ASP A 95 -6.12 -17.29 47.65
CA ASP A 95 -5.26 -17.82 48.72
C ASP A 95 -5.57 -17.19 50.09
N GLY A 96 -6.14 -15.98 50.12
CA GLY A 96 -6.58 -15.32 51.36
C GLY A 96 -7.91 -15.84 51.93
N PHE A 97 -8.63 -16.69 51.20
CA PHE A 97 -9.92 -17.27 51.62
C PHE A 97 -9.82 -18.71 52.18
N ASN A 98 -8.64 -19.32 52.21
CA ASN A 98 -8.38 -20.64 52.79
C ASN A 98 -7.48 -20.54 54.04
#